data_AF-A0A6I5N5U4-F1
#
_entry.id   AF-A0A6I5N5U4-F1
#
_cell.length_a   1.000
_cell.length_b   1.000
_cell.length_c   1.000
_cell.angle_alpha   90.00
_cell.angle_beta   90.00
_cell.angle_gamma   90.00
#
_symmetry.space_group_name_H-M   'P 1'
#
loop_
_entity.id
_entity.type
_entity.pdbx_description
1 polymer ?
#
loop_
_entity_poly.entity_id
_entity_poly.type
_entity_poly.pdbx_seq_one_letter_code
_entity_poly.pdbx_strand_id
1 'polypeptide(L)'
;MSGLSIILAVVLLVAVFCWLTGYRLPMRRRRSPELRSGGSVTRATRQQLMRLVNGNRAVADRLVERVRSQNPDRSEQWCWEKAIYDIERDRRA
;
A
#
# COMPACT_ATOMS: atom_id res chain seq x y z
N MET A 1 -25.61 -29.75 5.78
CA MET A 1 -24.83 -28.84 6.63
C MET A 1 -23.51 -28.39 5.98
N SER A 2 -23.37 -28.51 4.65
CA SER A 2 -22.08 -28.29 3.97
C SER A 2 -21.96 -26.90 3.32
N GLY A 3 -23.07 -26.31 2.86
CA GLY A 3 -23.07 -25.03 2.15
C GLY A 3 -22.65 -23.83 3.00
N LEU A 4 -23.08 -23.76 4.26
CA LEU A 4 -22.73 -22.66 5.18
C LEU A 4 -21.23 -22.66 5.53
N SER A 5 -20.63 -23.84 5.66
CA SER A 5 -19.20 -23.97 5.94
C SER A 5 -18.35 -23.49 4.76
N ILE A 6 -18.81 -23.73 3.53
CA ILE A 6 -18.14 -23.27 2.30
C ILE A 6 -18.20 -21.73 2.23
N ILE A 7 -19.35 -21.12 2.52
CA ILE A 7 -19.51 -19.66 2.50
C ILE A 7 -18.57 -19.01 3.53
N LEU A 8 -18.50 -19.53 4.75
CA LEU A 8 -17.61 -19.00 5.79
C LEU A 8 -16.13 -19.12 5.41
N ALA A 9 -15.74 -20.25 4.82
CA ALA A 9 -14.37 -20.47 4.35
C ALA A 9 -13.98 -19.47 3.25
N VAL A 10 -14.89 -19.21 2.30
CA VAL A 10 -14.67 -18.22 1.23
C VAL A 10 -14.56 -16.80 1.80
N VAL A 11 -15.41 -16.43 2.76
CA VAL A 11 -15.36 -15.11 3.41
C VAL A 11 -14.03 -14.92 4.16
N LEU A 12 -13.58 -15.94 4.90
CA LEU A 12 -12.28 -15.91 5.59
C LEU A 12 -11.12 -15.82 4.60
N LEU A 13 -11.13 -16.60 3.52
CA LEU A 13 -10.11 -16.53 2.49
C LEU A 13 -10.09 -15.15 1.82
N VAL A 14 -11.24 -14.55 1.53
CA VAL A 14 -11.32 -13.20 0.96
C VAL A 14 -10.87 -12.15 1.98
N ALA A 15 -11.20 -12.29 3.27
CA ALA A 15 -10.74 -11.38 4.31
C ALA A 15 -9.22 -11.46 4.52
N VAL A 16 -8.68 -12.67 4.58
CA VAL A 16 -7.23 -12.94 4.67
C VAL A 16 -6.54 -12.49 3.40
N PHE A 17 -7.12 -12.75 2.22
CA PHE A 17 -6.60 -12.26 0.96
C PHE A 17 -6.63 -10.74 0.91
N CYS A 18 -7.72 -10.07 1.29
CA CYS A 18 -7.81 -8.60 1.39
C CYS A 18 -6.84 -8.03 2.41
N TRP A 19 -6.56 -8.76 3.50
CA TRP A 19 -5.58 -8.39 4.50
C TRP A 19 -4.15 -8.52 3.97
N LEU A 20 -3.85 -9.63 3.26
CA LEU A 20 -2.54 -9.93 2.67
C LEU A 20 -2.24 -9.09 1.42
N THR A 21 -3.25 -8.74 0.64
CA THR A 21 -3.12 -7.95 -0.61
C THR A 21 -3.42 -6.47 -0.42
N GLY A 22 -3.82 -6.05 0.79
CA GLY A 22 -4.17 -4.65 1.04
C GLY A 22 -5.35 -4.17 0.19
N TYR A 23 -6.32 -5.03 -0.09
CA TYR A 23 -7.46 -4.66 -0.91
C TYR A 23 -8.46 -3.77 -0.14
N ARG A 24 -8.33 -2.48 -0.47
CA ARG A 24 -9.40 -1.52 -0.78
C ARG A 24 -10.18 -0.92 0.39
N LEU A 25 -9.48 -0.16 1.22
CA LEU A 25 -10.07 1.15 1.52
C LEU A 25 -9.77 2.06 0.33
N PRO A 26 -10.78 2.68 -0.31
CA PRO A 26 -10.52 3.74 -1.24
C PRO A 26 -9.79 4.83 -0.46
N MET A 27 -8.48 4.98 -0.69
CA MET A 27 -7.81 6.22 -0.35
C MET A 27 -8.44 7.31 -1.18
N ARG A 28 -9.53 7.87 -0.66
CA ARG A 28 -10.14 9.11 -1.11
C ARG A 28 -9.24 10.28 -0.67
N ARG A 29 -7.94 10.18 -0.94
CA ARG A 29 -7.01 11.30 -0.91
C ARG A 29 -6.88 11.74 -2.36
N ARG A 30 -7.69 12.75 -2.71
CA ARG A 30 -7.80 13.46 -4.00
C ARG A 30 -7.10 12.78 -5.18
N ARG A 31 -7.94 12.26 -6.09
CA ARG A 31 -7.67 11.91 -7.49
C ARG A 31 -6.70 12.91 -8.15
N SER A 32 -5.40 12.64 -8.09
CA SER A 32 -4.46 13.18 -9.06
C SER A 32 -4.53 12.27 -10.28
N PRO A 33 -4.87 12.79 -11.47
CA PRO A 33 -5.00 11.97 -12.65
C PRO A 33 -3.61 11.53 -13.07
N GLU A 34 -3.26 10.28 -12.76
CA GLU A 34 -2.04 9.64 -13.25
C GLU A 34 -2.21 9.29 -14.73
N LEU A 35 -2.31 10.32 -15.58
CA LEU A 35 -2.03 10.16 -16.99
C LEU A 35 -0.51 9.99 -17.13
N ARG A 36 -0.08 8.73 -17.25
CA ARG A 36 1.16 8.29 -17.93
C ARG A 36 2.42 9.13 -17.65
N SER A 37 2.64 9.59 -16.42
CA SER A 37 3.87 10.28 -16.08
C SER A 37 4.82 9.28 -15.41
N GLY A 38 5.79 8.79 -16.16
CA GLY A 38 7.03 8.20 -15.63
C GLY A 38 7.90 9.24 -14.93
N GLY A 39 7.28 10.11 -14.12
CA GLY A 39 7.87 11.34 -13.63
C GLY A 39 7.75 11.43 -12.11
N SER A 40 8.87 11.18 -11.45
CA SER A 40 9.23 11.61 -10.10
C SER A 40 8.10 11.71 -9.06
N VAL A 41 8.14 10.81 -8.08
CA VAL A 41 7.40 10.91 -6.81
C VAL A 41 7.47 12.33 -6.23
N THR A 42 6.34 12.83 -5.71
CA THR A 42 6.29 14.18 -5.15
C THR A 42 7.22 14.33 -3.95
N ARG A 43 7.84 15.51 -3.82
CA ARG A 43 8.75 15.81 -2.69
C ARG A 43 8.06 15.65 -1.33
N ALA A 44 6.77 16.00 -1.27
CA ALA A 44 5.96 15.87 -0.05
C ALA A 44 5.83 14.40 0.38
N THR A 45 5.50 13.49 -0.54
CA THR A 45 5.42 12.05 -0.26
C THR A 45 6.78 11.51 0.21
N ARG A 46 7.87 11.86 -0.50
CA ARG A 46 9.22 11.45 -0.07
C ARG A 46 9.55 11.93 1.33
N GLN A 47 9.29 13.20 1.63
CA GLN A 47 9.59 13.77 2.94
C GLN A 47 8.72 13.16 4.05
N GLN A 48 7.44 12.85 3.77
CA GLN A 48 6.57 12.17 4.72
C GLN A 48 7.10 10.77 5.05
N LEU A 49 7.47 9.97 4.04
CA LEU A 49 8.06 8.65 4.30
C LEU A 49 9.36 8.77 5.11
N MET A 50 10.23 9.72 4.76
CA MET A 50 11.47 9.95 5.49
C MET A 50 11.24 10.32 6.96
N ARG A 51 10.21 11.14 7.26
CA ARG A 51 9.83 11.44 8.66
C ARG A 51 9.34 10.20 9.38
N LEU A 52 8.55 9.35 8.72
CA LEU A 52 8.08 8.10 9.30
C LEU A 52 9.23 7.14 9.60
N VAL A 53 10.23 7.02 8.73
CA VAL A 53 11.40 6.15 9.00
C VAL A 53 12.51 6.83 9.81
N ASN A 54 12.22 7.96 10.46
CA ASN A 54 13.19 8.74 11.24
C ASN A 54 14.49 9.09 10.46
N GLY A 55 14.35 9.40 9.17
CA GLY A 55 15.45 9.71 8.27
C GLY A 55 16.19 8.49 7.70
N ASN A 56 15.82 7.26 8.08
CA ASN A 56 16.47 6.04 7.59
C ASN A 56 16.09 5.74 6.14
N ARG A 57 16.85 6.31 5.21
CA ARG A 57 16.64 6.15 3.76
C ARG A 57 16.67 4.69 3.31
N ALA A 58 17.55 3.87 3.87
CA ALA A 58 17.64 2.45 3.50
C ALA A 58 16.35 1.69 3.83
N VAL A 59 15.68 2.02 4.93
CA VAL A 59 14.38 1.44 5.30
C VAL A 59 13.29 1.95 4.37
N ALA A 60 13.26 3.25 4.07
CA ALA A 60 12.30 3.82 3.12
C ALA A 60 12.40 3.16 1.73
N ASP A 61 13.61 3.03 1.20
CA ASP A 61 13.85 2.45 -0.13
C ASP A 61 13.43 0.97 -0.16
N ARG A 62 13.78 0.18 0.85
CA ARG A 62 13.36 -1.23 0.96
C ARG A 62 11.83 -1.37 1.02
N LEU A 63 11.15 -0.46 1.70
CA LEU A 63 9.70 -0.51 1.85
C LEU A 63 9.01 -0.22 0.51
N VAL A 64 9.45 0.84 -0.18
CA VAL A 64 8.94 1.18 -1.51
C VAL A 64 9.23 0.06 -2.50
N GLU A 65 10.42 -0.52 -2.48
CA GLU A 65 10.80 -1.61 -3.38
C GLU A 65 9.97 -2.88 -3.16
N ARG A 66 9.66 -3.20 -1.90
CA ARG A 66 8.73 -4.28 -1.57
C ARG A 66 7.34 -4.02 -2.15
N VAL A 67 6.82 -2.81 -2.00
CA VAL A 67 5.50 -2.45 -2.55
C VAL A 67 5.50 -2.48 -4.08
N ARG A 68 6.56 -1.95 -4.70
CA ARG A 68 6.74 -1.93 -6.16
C ARG A 68 6.81 -3.33 -6.75
N SER A 69 7.60 -4.22 -6.16
CA SER A 69 7.75 -5.61 -6.64
C SER A 69 6.43 -6.41 -6.53
N GLN A 70 5.59 -6.11 -5.54
CA GLN A 70 4.27 -6.71 -5.40
C GLN A 70 3.21 -6.06 -6.33
N ASN A 71 3.47 -4.87 -6.84
CA ASN A 71 2.51 -4.08 -7.62
C ASN A 71 3.18 -3.44 -8.86
N PRO A 72 3.68 -4.25 -9.81
CA PRO A 72 4.41 -3.74 -10.98
C PRO A 72 3.53 -2.86 -11.90
N ASP A 73 2.22 -3.07 -11.89
CA ASP A 73 1.26 -2.31 -12.71
C ASP A 73 0.86 -0.95 -12.12
N ARG A 74 1.46 -0.55 -10.98
CA ARG A 74 1.14 0.69 -10.28
C ARG A 74 2.24 1.73 -10.49
N SER A 75 1.86 3.00 -10.38
CA SER A 75 2.82 4.10 -10.48
C SER A 75 3.81 4.09 -9.32
N GLU A 76 4.97 4.71 -9.53
CA GLU A 76 5.94 4.92 -8.47
C GLU A 76 5.33 5.74 -7.31
N GLN A 77 4.59 6.80 -7.65
CA GLN A 77 3.90 7.64 -6.66
C GLN A 77 2.96 6.81 -5.77
N TRP A 78 2.15 5.93 -6.37
CA TRP A 78 1.27 5.03 -5.64
C TRP A 78 2.06 4.11 -4.69
N CYS A 79 3.20 3.57 -5.14
CA CYS A 79 4.03 2.71 -4.31
C CYS A 79 4.56 3.43 -3.06
N TRP A 80 4.97 4.69 -3.21
CA TRP A 80 5.43 5.51 -2.09
C TRP A 80 4.31 5.86 -1.10
N GLU A 81 3.12 6.21 -1.62
CA GLU A 81 1.95 6.49 -0.77
C GLU A 81 1.51 5.25 0.01
N LYS A 82 1.55 4.08 -0.63
CA LYS A 82 1.23 2.81 0.01
C LYS A 82 2.24 2.43 1.08
N ALA A 83 3.54 2.61 0.82
CA ALA A 83 4.60 2.39 1.81
C ALA A 83 4.41 3.27 3.07
N ILE A 84 4.03 4.54 2.90
CA ILE A 84 3.68 5.44 4.00
C ILE A 84 2.51 4.88 4.81
N TYR A 85 1.43 4.49 4.13
CA TYR A 85 0.25 3.95 4.79
C TYR A 85 0.55 2.69 5.60
N ASP A 86 1.37 1.79 5.06
CA ASP A 86 1.71 0.55 5.74
C ASP A 86 2.47 0.82 7.05
N ILE A 87 3.45 1.74 7.07
CA ILE A 87 4.10 2.16 8.33
C ILE A 87 3.12 2.86 9.28
N GLU A 88 2.29 3.76 8.78
CA GLU A 88 1.32 4.48 9.61
C GLU A 88 0.31 3.54 10.25
N ARG A 89 -0.07 2.46 9.54
CA ARG A 89 -0.93 1.40 10.05
C ARG A 89 -0.23 0.59 11.12
N ASP A 90 1.00 0.14 10.87
CA ASP A 90 1.79 -0.66 11.81
C ASP A 90 2.05 0.08 13.13
N ARG A 91 2.13 1.42 13.10
CA ARG A 91 2.27 2.27 14.30
C ARG A 91 0.99 2.46 15.11
N ARG A 92 -0.16 2.21 14.51
CA ARG A 92 -1.47 2.36 15.17
C ARG A 92 -2.01 1.04 15.75
N ALA A 93 -1.39 -0.08 15.37
CA ALA A 93 -1.66 -1.40 15.93
C ALA A 93 -0.90 -1.59 17.25
#